data_AF-A0A425BZE3-F1
#
_entry.id   AF-A0A425BZE3-F1
#
_cell.length_a   1.000
_cell.length_b   1.000
_cell.length_c   1.000
_cell.angle_alpha   90.00
_cell.angle_beta   90.00
_cell.angle_gamma   90.00
#
_symmetry.space_group_name_H-M   'P 1'
#
loop_
_entity.id
_entity.type
_entity.pdbx_description
1 polymer ?
#
loop_
_entity_poly.entity_id
_entity_poly.type
_entity_poly.pdbx_seq_one_letter_code
_entity_poly.pdbx_strand_id
1 'polypeptide(L)'
;MLNQFLLVVLHLTLFTPYTTSDHSAQLLARLGNHVPAMKLVNVSRMSLETSKTRILCWVSTYYANHDTRLPAIKRTWGKKCDKLLFLSNVEDLRIPTVQIVAPPLHGMLWQKHWEIVRLLVKEYREDEFDWIFKCDDDTFVIMENLKTFLNSPKIRAIPKSEPTILGHRMTLPWWEMQRPFEPFENYDPEHVTAMLKVKDETKENGGLIYTPGGGGYAMNWAYLKKLEASFNEPFCFPNDVVGDDWAISFCMRHFGVIPLDTRDEEKRERFHQYDPNDVYTRSHDEEAYDHKIFTSIYQENNWFSDHNGIGWQNGDKCCAPDSISCHYVKPPLMELFYEFYYGENATVEMSSP
;
A
#
# COMPACT_ATOMS: atom_id res chain seq x y z
N MET A 1 -72.21 5.76 -39.92
CA MET A 1 -70.95 5.12 -40.34
C MET A 1 -69.87 6.19 -40.38
N LEU A 2 -69.08 6.32 -39.32
CA LEU A 2 -67.91 7.21 -39.26
C LEU A 2 -66.66 6.33 -39.14
N ASN A 3 -65.70 6.53 -40.03
CA ASN A 3 -64.49 5.71 -40.19
C ASN A 3 -63.36 6.34 -39.36
N GLN A 4 -62.84 5.65 -38.33
CA GLN A 4 -61.65 6.07 -37.58
C GLN A 4 -60.43 5.31 -38.10
N PHE A 5 -59.48 6.05 -38.69
CA PHE A 5 -58.13 5.58 -38.99
C PHE A 5 -57.28 5.61 -37.72
N LEU A 6 -56.76 4.46 -37.31
CA LEU A 6 -55.80 4.34 -36.23
C LEU A 6 -54.38 4.50 -36.82
N LEU A 7 -53.70 5.60 -36.49
CA LEU A 7 -52.29 5.82 -36.82
C LEU A 7 -51.42 5.10 -35.77
N VAL A 8 -50.73 4.04 -36.19
CA VAL A 8 -49.69 3.39 -35.38
C VAL A 8 -48.39 4.15 -35.58
N VAL A 9 -47.94 4.88 -34.56
CA VAL A 9 -46.63 5.55 -34.55
C VAL A 9 -45.57 4.55 -34.10
N LEU A 10 -44.76 4.06 -35.04
CA LEU A 10 -43.59 3.23 -34.76
C LEU A 10 -42.48 4.11 -34.14
N HIS A 11 -42.22 3.96 -32.83
CA HIS A 11 -41.03 4.54 -32.21
C HIS A 11 -39.80 3.70 -32.57
N LEU A 12 -39.07 4.12 -33.61
CA LEU A 12 -37.72 3.65 -33.88
C LEU A 12 -36.77 4.30 -32.85
N THR A 13 -36.47 3.59 -31.77
CA THR A 13 -35.33 3.93 -30.91
C THR A 13 -34.05 3.64 -31.69
N LEU A 14 -33.39 4.70 -32.17
CA LEU A 14 -32.04 4.63 -32.75
C LEU A 14 -31.06 4.24 -31.64
N PHE A 15 -30.68 2.96 -31.58
CA PHE A 15 -29.49 2.53 -30.85
C PHE A 15 -28.28 2.95 -31.69
N THR A 16 -27.67 4.09 -31.36
CA THR A 16 -26.34 4.43 -31.88
C THR A 16 -25.33 3.47 -31.25
N PRO A 17 -24.60 2.64 -32.03
CA PRO A 17 -23.55 1.81 -31.47
C PRO A 17 -22.45 2.71 -30.91
N TYR A 18 -22.21 2.64 -29.61
CA TYR A 18 -21.06 3.28 -28.96
C TYR A 18 -19.77 2.71 -29.56
N THR A 19 -18.91 3.58 -30.10
CA THR A 19 -17.61 3.16 -30.65
C THR A 19 -16.60 2.98 -29.52
N THR A 20 -15.65 2.06 -29.68
CA THR A 20 -14.58 1.79 -28.69
C THR A 20 -13.74 3.03 -28.35
N SER A 21 -13.61 3.97 -29.29
CA SER A 21 -12.94 5.25 -29.10
C SER A 21 -13.66 6.19 -28.13
N ASP A 22 -15.00 6.19 -28.13
CA ASP A 22 -15.81 7.02 -27.24
C ASP A 22 -15.73 6.49 -25.80
N HIS A 23 -15.70 5.17 -25.65
CA HIS A 23 -15.50 4.54 -24.35
C HIS A 23 -14.12 4.86 -23.73
N SER A 24 -13.04 4.81 -24.52
CA SER A 24 -11.70 5.18 -24.02
C SER A 24 -11.65 6.64 -23.56
N ALA A 25 -12.21 7.56 -24.37
CA ALA A 25 -12.26 8.98 -24.02
C ALA A 25 -13.05 9.25 -22.73
N GLN A 26 -14.17 8.55 -22.52
CA GLN A 26 -14.96 8.65 -21.30
C GLN A 26 -14.23 8.11 -20.07
N LEU A 27 -13.51 6.99 -20.21
CA LEU A 27 -12.69 6.43 -19.13
C LEU A 27 -11.59 7.42 -18.72
N LEU A 28 -10.83 7.95 -19.69
CA LEU A 28 -9.79 8.95 -19.43
C LEU A 28 -10.34 10.22 -18.77
N ALA A 29 -11.51 10.69 -19.20
CA ALA A 29 -12.18 11.84 -18.59
C ALA A 29 -12.57 11.58 -17.12
N ARG A 30 -13.02 10.36 -16.79
CA ARG A 30 -13.37 9.96 -15.42
C ARG A 30 -12.14 9.76 -14.52
N LEU A 31 -11.03 9.30 -15.09
CA LEU A 31 -9.74 9.20 -14.40
C LEU A 31 -9.10 10.58 -14.16
N GLY A 32 -9.41 11.57 -15.00
CA GLY A 32 -9.02 12.96 -14.79
C GLY A 32 -7.52 13.13 -14.57
N ASN A 33 -7.15 13.77 -13.45
CA ASN A 33 -5.76 14.13 -13.18
C ASN A 33 -4.86 12.95 -12.79
N HIS A 34 -5.40 11.74 -12.62
CA HIS A 34 -4.59 10.54 -12.36
C HIS A 34 -3.95 10.01 -13.66
N VAL A 35 -4.50 10.34 -14.83
CA VAL A 35 -4.08 9.80 -16.13
C VAL A 35 -2.59 9.96 -16.44
N PRO A 36 -1.94 11.13 -16.20
CA PRO A 36 -0.52 11.31 -16.55
C PRO A 36 0.40 10.29 -15.88
N ALA A 37 0.31 10.10 -14.56
CA ALA A 37 1.09 9.07 -13.87
C ALA A 37 0.70 7.65 -14.28
N MET A 38 -0.60 7.37 -14.46
CA MET A 38 -1.06 6.04 -14.87
C MET A 38 -0.50 5.61 -16.24
N LYS A 39 -0.32 6.55 -17.17
CA LYS A 39 0.28 6.29 -18.49
C LYS A 39 1.77 5.95 -18.44
N LEU A 40 2.47 6.30 -17.36
CA LEU A 40 3.88 5.92 -17.17
C LEU A 40 4.03 4.46 -16.73
N VAL A 41 2.96 3.85 -16.22
CA VAL A 41 2.97 2.51 -15.63
C VAL A 41 2.47 1.46 -16.61
N ASN A 42 3.21 0.39 -16.74
CA ASN A 42 2.89 -0.76 -17.59
C ASN A 42 2.55 -1.97 -16.73
N VAL A 43 1.59 -2.78 -17.16
CA VAL A 43 1.36 -4.11 -16.58
C VAL A 43 2.39 -5.09 -17.15
N SER A 44 3.21 -5.66 -16.28
CA SER A 44 4.28 -6.59 -16.65
C SER A 44 3.72 -7.86 -17.26
N ARG A 45 4.37 -8.36 -18.31
CA ARG A 45 4.11 -9.69 -18.86
C ARG A 45 4.78 -10.74 -17.97
N MET A 46 3.98 -11.48 -17.21
CA MET A 46 4.51 -12.53 -16.34
C MET A 46 5.01 -13.74 -17.14
N SER A 47 6.21 -14.23 -16.79
CA SER A 47 6.67 -15.55 -17.22
C SER A 47 5.89 -16.67 -16.52
N LEU A 48 5.97 -17.90 -17.04
CA LEU A 48 5.37 -19.07 -16.38
C LEU A 48 5.96 -19.31 -14.98
N GLU A 49 7.22 -18.96 -14.75
CA GLU A 49 7.84 -19.09 -13.42
C GLU A 49 7.35 -17.98 -12.47
N THR A 50 7.22 -16.75 -12.99
CA THR A 50 6.68 -15.62 -12.22
C THR A 50 5.23 -15.88 -11.78
N SER A 51 4.40 -16.47 -12.65
CA SER A 51 3.01 -16.75 -12.33
C SER A 51 2.83 -17.83 -11.25
N LYS A 52 3.84 -18.68 -11.03
CA LYS A 52 3.85 -19.69 -9.95
C LYS A 52 4.15 -19.11 -8.57
N THR A 53 4.64 -17.87 -8.47
CA THR A 53 4.87 -17.24 -7.16
C THR A 53 3.54 -16.99 -6.46
N ARG A 54 3.36 -17.57 -5.28
CA ARG A 54 2.11 -17.51 -4.51
C ARG A 54 2.19 -16.41 -3.45
N ILE A 55 1.22 -15.50 -3.48
CA ILE A 55 1.17 -14.35 -2.58
C ILE A 55 -0.07 -14.42 -1.70
N LEU A 56 0.16 -14.34 -0.38
CA LEU A 56 -0.87 -14.11 0.62
C LEU A 56 -1.08 -12.61 0.78
N CYS A 57 -2.18 -12.08 0.26
CA CYS A 57 -2.57 -10.69 0.43
C CYS A 57 -3.37 -10.52 1.73
N TRP A 58 -2.90 -9.66 2.62
CA TRP A 58 -3.62 -9.17 3.79
C TRP A 58 -3.97 -7.70 3.56
N VAL A 59 -5.27 -7.40 3.54
CA VAL A 59 -5.82 -6.05 3.49
C VAL A 59 -6.35 -5.65 4.88
N SER A 60 -5.79 -4.59 5.46
CA SER A 60 -6.29 -3.98 6.70
C SER A 60 -7.52 -3.13 6.41
N THR A 61 -8.59 -3.32 7.19
CA THR A 61 -9.87 -2.61 7.02
C THR A 61 -10.61 -2.44 8.36
N TYR A 62 -11.79 -1.83 8.32
CA TYR A 62 -12.71 -1.76 9.44
C TYR A 62 -14.16 -1.75 8.95
N TYR A 63 -15.10 -2.03 9.86
CA TYR A 63 -16.53 -2.27 9.55
C TYR A 63 -17.18 -1.27 8.58
N ALA A 64 -16.85 0.03 8.64
CA ALA A 64 -17.50 1.03 7.78
C ALA A 64 -17.11 0.93 6.30
N ASN A 65 -16.01 0.24 5.99
CA ASN A 65 -15.52 0.07 4.63
C ASN A 65 -16.01 -1.25 3.98
N HIS A 66 -16.70 -2.11 4.72
CA HIS A 66 -17.12 -3.45 4.25
C HIS A 66 -18.04 -3.40 3.01
N ASP A 67 -18.98 -2.46 2.98
CA ASP A 67 -19.96 -2.36 1.89
C ASP A 67 -19.44 -1.58 0.67
N THR A 68 -18.33 -0.84 0.82
CA THR A 68 -17.81 0.08 -0.20
C THR A 68 -16.47 -0.36 -0.78
N ARG A 69 -15.41 -0.47 0.05
CA ARG A 69 -14.03 -0.73 -0.39
C ARG A 69 -13.79 -2.19 -0.73
N LEU A 70 -14.19 -3.10 0.16
CA LEU A 70 -13.88 -4.53 0.00
C LEU A 70 -14.50 -5.15 -1.26
N PRO A 71 -15.76 -4.84 -1.65
CA PRO A 71 -16.34 -5.34 -2.89
C PRO A 71 -15.58 -4.85 -4.13
N ALA A 72 -15.10 -3.61 -4.12
CA ALA A 72 -14.29 -3.07 -5.21
C ALA A 72 -12.95 -3.82 -5.32
N ILE A 73 -12.26 -4.06 -4.21
CA ILE A 73 -11.04 -4.88 -4.18
C ILE A 73 -11.30 -6.28 -4.76
N LYS A 74 -12.37 -6.96 -4.32
CA LYS A 74 -12.73 -8.30 -4.83
C LYS A 74 -13.01 -8.33 -6.34
N ARG A 75 -13.64 -7.28 -6.88
CA ARG A 75 -13.95 -7.19 -8.33
C ARG A 75 -12.72 -6.82 -9.18
N THR A 76 -11.76 -6.11 -8.59
CA THR A 76 -10.60 -5.53 -9.27
C THR A 76 -9.33 -6.34 -9.03
N TRP A 77 -8.32 -5.77 -8.37
CA TRP A 77 -7.00 -6.37 -8.20
C TRP A 77 -6.98 -7.56 -7.24
N GLY A 78 -7.89 -7.61 -6.26
CA GLY A 78 -7.91 -8.66 -5.23
C GLY A 78 -8.13 -10.06 -5.77
N LYS A 79 -8.78 -10.21 -6.94
CA LYS A 79 -8.94 -11.51 -7.61
C LYS A 79 -7.65 -12.08 -8.19
N LYS A 80 -6.57 -11.28 -8.23
CA LYS A 80 -5.25 -11.67 -8.72
C LYS A 80 -4.30 -12.08 -7.58
N CYS A 81 -4.75 -11.98 -6.32
CA CYS A 81 -4.06 -12.58 -5.19
C CYS A 81 -4.30 -14.10 -5.14
N ASP A 82 -3.29 -14.88 -4.74
CA ASP A 82 -3.45 -16.34 -4.59
C ASP A 82 -4.27 -16.68 -3.33
N LYS A 83 -4.16 -15.83 -2.30
CA LYS A 83 -5.09 -15.80 -1.17
C LYS A 83 -5.31 -14.35 -0.74
N LEU A 84 -6.56 -13.97 -0.51
CA LEU A 84 -6.95 -12.63 -0.06
C LEU A 84 -7.62 -12.71 1.30
N LEU A 85 -7.13 -11.94 2.26
CA LEU A 85 -7.67 -11.80 3.60
C LEU A 85 -8.05 -10.34 3.85
N PHE A 86 -9.26 -10.12 4.35
CA PHE A 86 -9.69 -8.84 4.88
C PHE A 86 -9.66 -8.90 6.40
N LEU A 87 -8.74 -8.16 7.02
CA LEU A 87 -8.57 -8.19 8.46
C LEU A 87 -9.21 -6.93 9.05
N SER A 88 -10.27 -7.15 9.84
CA SER A 88 -11.19 -6.11 10.29
C SER A 88 -11.41 -6.18 11.78
N ASN A 89 -11.98 -5.13 12.37
CA ASN A 89 -12.41 -5.15 13.77
C ASN A 89 -13.73 -5.90 14.00
N VAL A 90 -14.43 -6.29 12.93
CA VAL A 90 -15.71 -7.04 12.98
C VAL A 90 -15.70 -8.14 11.91
N GLU A 91 -16.22 -9.32 12.25
CA GLU A 91 -16.50 -10.39 11.29
C GLU A 91 -17.74 -10.06 10.45
N ASP A 92 -17.62 -10.15 9.14
CA ASP A 92 -18.73 -10.01 8.19
C ASP A 92 -18.73 -11.18 7.20
N LEU A 93 -19.67 -12.10 7.38
CA LEU A 93 -19.79 -13.29 6.56
C LEU A 93 -20.24 -12.99 5.11
N ARG A 94 -20.81 -11.82 4.84
CA ARG A 94 -21.21 -11.40 3.47
C ARG A 94 -19.98 -11.11 2.61
N ILE A 95 -18.92 -10.63 3.24
CA ILE A 95 -17.62 -10.40 2.64
C ILE A 95 -16.55 -10.92 3.60
N PRO A 96 -16.27 -12.24 3.60
CA PRO A 96 -15.56 -12.93 4.69
C PRO A 96 -14.35 -12.16 5.21
N THR A 97 -14.56 -11.41 6.30
CA THR A 97 -13.52 -10.72 7.05
C THR A 97 -13.09 -11.60 8.22
N VAL A 98 -11.84 -11.50 8.61
CA VAL A 98 -11.32 -12.09 9.83
C VAL A 98 -11.33 -11.02 10.90
N GLN A 99 -12.03 -11.26 12.00
CA GLN A 99 -12.05 -10.33 13.12
C GLN A 99 -10.71 -10.37 13.87
N ILE A 100 -10.10 -9.20 14.01
CA ILE A 100 -8.90 -8.98 14.81
C ILE A 100 -9.34 -8.37 16.15
N VAL A 101 -9.17 -9.16 17.20
CA VAL A 101 -9.45 -8.74 18.57
C VAL A 101 -8.16 -8.21 19.18
N ALA A 102 -8.02 -6.89 19.16
CA ALA A 102 -6.94 -6.17 19.83
C ALA A 102 -7.53 -5.21 20.88
N PRO A 103 -6.75 -4.67 21.82
CA PRO A 103 -7.30 -3.76 22.82
C PRO A 103 -7.91 -2.50 22.16
N PRO A 104 -8.96 -1.91 22.76
CA PRO A 104 -9.98 -1.14 22.03
C PRO A 104 -9.58 0.28 21.60
N LEU A 105 -8.35 0.75 21.85
CA LEU A 105 -7.98 2.13 21.54
C LEU A 105 -7.69 2.31 20.05
N HIS A 106 -8.21 3.38 19.46
CA HIS A 106 -8.00 3.69 18.03
C HIS A 106 -6.52 3.81 17.66
N GLY A 107 -5.67 4.28 18.58
CA GLY A 107 -4.22 4.38 18.41
C GLY A 107 -3.44 3.06 18.49
N MET A 108 -4.08 1.93 18.80
CA MET A 108 -3.41 0.63 18.94
C MET A 108 -3.29 -0.13 17.61
N LEU A 109 -2.91 0.56 16.53
CA LEU A 109 -2.63 -0.09 15.24
C LEU A 109 -1.47 -1.08 15.38
N TRP A 110 -0.47 -0.76 16.19
CA TRP A 110 0.66 -1.64 16.46
C TRP A 110 0.23 -2.97 17.08
N GLN A 111 -0.63 -2.95 18.10
CA GLN A 111 -1.16 -4.16 18.72
C GLN A 111 -2.08 -4.95 17.78
N LYS A 112 -2.87 -4.27 16.93
CA LYS A 112 -3.63 -4.96 15.87
C LYS A 112 -2.70 -5.68 14.90
N HIS A 113 -1.59 -5.05 14.53
CA HIS A 113 -0.58 -5.66 13.68
C HIS A 113 -0.02 -6.94 14.31
N TRP A 114 0.21 -6.96 15.62
CA TRP A 114 0.70 -8.15 16.33
C TRP A 114 -0.24 -9.33 16.24
N GLU A 115 -1.51 -9.09 16.56
CA GLU A 115 -2.53 -10.14 16.54
C GLU A 115 -2.70 -10.71 15.14
N ILE A 116 -2.57 -9.85 14.12
CA ILE A 116 -2.57 -10.31 12.74
C ILE A 116 -1.35 -11.18 12.45
N VAL A 117 -0.13 -10.70 12.75
CA VAL A 117 1.09 -11.46 12.46
C VAL A 117 1.07 -12.82 13.17
N ARG A 118 0.63 -12.87 14.44
CA ARG A 118 0.41 -14.11 15.20
C ARG A 118 -0.58 -15.04 14.49
N LEU A 119 -1.70 -14.49 14.02
CA LEU A 119 -2.68 -15.25 13.25
C LEU A 119 -2.08 -15.80 11.96
N LEU A 120 -1.32 -15.00 11.22
CA LEU A 120 -0.72 -15.42 9.95
C LEU A 120 0.33 -16.52 10.15
N VAL A 121 1.20 -16.39 11.15
CA VAL A 121 2.22 -17.39 11.49
C VAL A 121 1.59 -18.70 11.97
N LYS A 122 0.44 -18.63 12.66
CA LYS A 122 -0.27 -19.80 13.19
C LYS A 122 -1.08 -20.53 12.11
N GLU A 123 -1.78 -19.81 11.25
CA GLU A 123 -2.80 -20.39 10.35
C GLU A 123 -2.28 -20.68 8.94
N TYR A 124 -1.13 -20.12 8.54
CA TYR A 124 -0.55 -20.27 7.20
C TYR A 124 0.91 -20.70 7.25
N ARG A 125 1.39 -21.30 6.14
CA ARG A 125 2.74 -21.89 6.08
C ARG A 125 3.53 -21.45 4.84
N GLU A 126 4.84 -21.51 4.97
CA GLU A 126 5.82 -21.12 3.94
C GLU A 126 5.83 -22.06 2.71
N ASP A 127 5.33 -23.28 2.84
CA ASP A 127 5.10 -24.18 1.70
C ASP A 127 3.81 -23.86 0.94
N GLU A 128 2.91 -23.02 1.47
CA GLU A 128 1.64 -22.62 0.84
C GLU A 128 1.76 -21.29 0.08
N PHE A 129 2.53 -20.33 0.61
CA PHE A 129 2.75 -19.02 0.02
C PHE A 129 4.22 -18.65 0.05
N ASP A 130 4.73 -18.02 -1.01
CA ASP A 130 6.13 -17.63 -1.11
C ASP A 130 6.38 -16.24 -0.47
N TRP A 131 5.37 -15.37 -0.53
CA TRP A 131 5.42 -14.00 0.00
C TRP A 131 4.09 -13.61 0.67
N ILE A 132 4.18 -12.70 1.65
CA ILE A 132 3.03 -12.03 2.25
C ILE A 132 3.04 -10.57 1.79
N PHE A 133 1.90 -10.04 1.35
CA PHE A 133 1.73 -8.64 0.97
C PHE A 133 0.67 -7.98 1.85
N LYS A 134 1.05 -6.96 2.62
CA LYS A 134 0.15 -6.12 3.45
C LYS A 134 -0.16 -4.84 2.71
N CYS A 135 -1.43 -4.41 2.71
CA CYS A 135 -1.82 -3.04 2.33
C CYS A 135 -3.08 -2.59 3.06
N ASP A 136 -3.44 -1.31 2.89
CA ASP A 136 -4.71 -0.78 3.36
C ASP A 136 -5.83 -1.01 2.32
N ASP A 137 -7.08 -0.81 2.72
CA ASP A 137 -8.26 -1.04 1.88
C ASP A 137 -8.57 0.09 0.87
N ASP A 138 -7.72 1.11 0.81
CA ASP A 138 -7.68 2.14 -0.23
C ASP A 138 -6.40 2.08 -1.07
N THR A 139 -5.80 0.89 -1.17
CA THR A 139 -4.66 0.63 -2.05
C THR A 139 -5.08 -0.12 -3.30
N PHE A 140 -4.57 0.31 -4.46
CA PHE A 140 -4.67 -0.45 -5.70
C PHE A 140 -3.32 -1.10 -6.02
N VAL A 141 -3.34 -2.36 -6.46
CA VAL A 141 -2.13 -3.16 -6.69
C VAL A 141 -2.13 -3.76 -8.09
N ILE A 142 -1.01 -3.63 -8.80
CA ILE A 142 -0.73 -4.35 -10.05
C ILE A 142 0.04 -5.63 -9.68
N MET A 143 -0.70 -6.71 -9.41
CA MET A 143 -0.15 -7.97 -8.91
C MET A 143 0.91 -8.58 -9.83
N GLU A 144 0.78 -8.37 -11.14
CA GLU A 144 1.74 -8.78 -12.16
C GLU A 144 3.10 -8.09 -11.97
N ASN A 145 3.09 -6.79 -11.65
CA ASN A 145 4.30 -6.03 -11.36
C ASN A 145 4.92 -6.48 -10.06
N LEU A 146 4.11 -6.73 -9.02
CA LEU A 146 4.58 -7.29 -7.75
C LEU A 146 5.27 -8.64 -7.98
N LYS A 147 4.59 -9.62 -8.62
CA LYS A 147 5.17 -10.94 -8.88
C LYS A 147 6.44 -10.84 -9.72
N THR A 148 6.48 -9.97 -10.72
CA THR A 148 7.67 -9.76 -11.56
C THR A 148 8.84 -9.21 -10.75
N PHE A 149 8.59 -8.19 -9.91
CA PHE A 149 9.61 -7.61 -9.05
C PHE A 149 10.18 -8.61 -8.02
N LEU A 150 9.30 -9.41 -7.38
CA LEU A 150 9.68 -10.48 -6.45
C LEU A 150 10.52 -11.58 -7.12
N ASN A 151 10.40 -11.75 -8.44
CA ASN A 151 11.18 -12.70 -9.23
C ASN A 151 12.40 -12.08 -9.92
N SER A 152 12.69 -10.80 -9.67
CA SER A 152 13.89 -10.16 -10.22
C SER A 152 15.16 -10.83 -9.69
N PRO A 153 16.27 -10.80 -10.45
CA PRO A 153 17.54 -11.39 -10.00
C PRO A 153 18.00 -10.86 -8.63
N LYS A 154 17.80 -9.56 -8.36
CA LYS A 154 18.14 -8.92 -7.09
C LYS A 154 17.39 -9.55 -5.92
N ILE A 155 16.07 -9.74 -6.05
CA ILE A 155 15.25 -10.30 -4.96
C ILE A 155 15.47 -11.81 -4.82
N ARG A 156 15.61 -12.54 -5.92
CA ARG A 156 15.87 -13.99 -5.90
C ARG A 156 17.24 -14.36 -5.33
N ALA A 157 18.21 -13.44 -5.35
CA ALA A 157 19.52 -13.64 -4.75
C ALA A 157 19.49 -13.60 -3.23
N ILE A 158 18.43 -13.06 -2.62
CA ILE A 158 18.28 -12.97 -1.16
C ILE A 158 18.00 -14.38 -0.61
N PRO A 159 18.79 -14.87 0.35
CA PRO A 159 18.52 -16.14 1.01
C PRO A 159 17.14 -16.16 1.66
N LYS A 160 16.39 -17.26 1.51
CA LYS A 160 15.06 -17.40 2.15
C LYS A 160 15.07 -17.22 3.67
N SER A 161 16.20 -17.53 4.31
CA SER A 161 16.41 -17.37 5.75
C SER A 161 16.68 -15.92 6.18
N GLU A 162 16.94 -15.00 5.24
CA GLU A 162 17.22 -13.60 5.52
C GLU A 162 15.90 -12.81 5.62
N PRO A 163 15.55 -12.26 6.80
CA PRO A 163 14.36 -11.44 6.97
C PRO A 163 14.33 -10.26 5.99
N THR A 164 13.32 -10.20 5.13
CA THR A 164 13.22 -9.17 4.08
C THR A 164 11.85 -8.52 4.04
N ILE A 165 11.84 -7.19 3.94
CA ILE A 165 10.68 -6.36 3.66
C ILE A 165 10.95 -5.46 2.44
N LEU A 166 9.94 -5.34 1.57
CA LEU A 166 9.97 -4.64 0.30
C LEU A 166 8.74 -3.72 0.21
N GLY A 167 8.95 -2.42 0.24
CA GLY A 167 7.88 -1.44 0.11
C GLY A 167 8.47 -0.07 -0.16
N HIS A 168 7.66 0.97 -0.06
CA HIS A 168 8.18 2.32 -0.10
C HIS A 168 9.12 2.52 1.09
N ARG A 169 10.23 3.21 0.88
CA ARG A 169 11.16 3.53 1.95
C ARG A 169 10.88 4.97 2.37
N MET A 170 10.83 5.26 3.67
CA MET A 170 10.76 6.61 4.22
C MET A 170 11.78 6.78 5.34
N THR A 171 12.23 8.02 5.56
CA THR A 171 12.99 8.36 6.76
C THR A 171 12.05 9.02 7.76
N LEU A 172 11.76 8.33 8.87
CA LEU A 172 11.07 8.92 10.01
C LEU A 172 12.06 9.83 10.74
N PRO A 173 11.82 11.15 10.81
CA PRO A 173 12.73 12.05 11.48
C PRO A 173 12.91 11.67 12.96
N TRP A 174 14.13 11.85 13.47
CA TRP A 174 14.46 11.43 14.84
C TRP A 174 13.56 12.08 15.91
N TRP A 175 13.08 13.30 15.68
CA TRP A 175 12.17 14.00 16.60
C TRP A 175 10.75 13.44 16.54
N GLU A 176 10.26 13.05 15.37
CA GLU A 176 8.97 12.37 15.20
C GLU A 176 8.97 11.02 15.91
N MET A 177 10.09 10.29 15.86
CA MET A 177 10.26 9.03 16.58
C MET A 177 10.28 9.22 18.11
N GLN A 178 10.85 10.33 18.59
CA GLN A 178 10.95 10.64 20.02
C GLN A 178 9.62 11.13 20.61
N ARG A 179 8.86 11.95 19.86
CA ARG A 179 7.67 12.66 20.34
C ARG A 179 6.64 11.78 21.07
N PRO A 180 6.32 10.54 20.62
CA PRO A 180 5.36 9.69 21.32
C PRO A 180 5.76 9.42 22.77
N PHE A 181 7.05 9.42 23.09
CA PHE A 181 7.55 9.11 24.43
C PHE A 181 7.62 10.34 25.34
N GLU A 182 7.22 11.53 24.88
CA GLU A 182 7.29 12.75 25.69
C GLU A 182 6.03 12.96 26.54
N PRO A 183 6.17 13.29 27.84
CA PRO A 183 7.43 13.36 28.59
C PRO A 183 7.92 11.97 29.03
N PHE A 184 9.24 11.74 29.01
CA PHE A 184 9.84 10.40 29.18
C PHE A 184 9.48 9.70 30.49
N GLU A 185 9.24 10.46 31.56
CA GLU A 185 8.85 9.93 32.87
C GLU A 185 7.52 9.16 32.87
N ASN A 186 6.70 9.29 31.82
CA ASN A 186 5.43 8.58 31.68
C ASN A 186 5.57 7.20 31.01
N TYR A 187 6.77 6.83 30.57
CA TYR A 187 7.02 5.62 29.79
C TYR A 187 7.99 4.66 30.49
N ASP A 188 7.96 3.40 30.08
CA ASP A 188 8.89 2.39 30.57
C ASP A 188 10.35 2.82 30.27
N PRO A 189 11.25 2.87 31.28
CA PRO A 189 12.64 3.26 31.07
C PRO A 189 13.38 2.41 30.02
N GLU A 190 13.05 1.13 29.86
CA GLU A 190 13.66 0.26 28.85
C GLU A 190 13.21 0.66 27.44
N HIS A 191 11.93 1.04 27.28
CA HIS A 191 11.39 1.51 26.01
C HIS A 191 12.02 2.84 25.60
N VAL A 192 12.11 3.79 26.54
CA VAL A 192 12.78 5.08 26.32
C VAL A 192 14.26 4.86 25.98
N THR A 193 14.94 3.96 26.67
CA THR A 193 16.35 3.63 26.41
C THR A 193 16.53 3.03 25.01
N ALA A 194 15.66 2.11 24.59
CA ALA A 194 15.68 1.54 23.26
C ALA A 194 15.47 2.63 22.19
N MET A 195 14.46 3.50 22.38
CA MET A 195 14.18 4.61 21.47
C MET A 195 15.38 5.57 21.35
N LEU A 196 15.95 6.00 22.48
CA LEU A 196 17.11 6.90 22.50
C LEU A 196 18.33 6.29 21.82
N LYS A 197 18.57 4.99 21.99
CA LYS A 197 19.65 4.28 21.30
C LYS A 197 19.48 4.34 19.79
N VAL A 198 18.30 3.97 19.28
CA VAL A 198 18.02 4.02 17.83
C VAL A 198 18.06 5.45 17.31
N LYS A 199 17.57 6.41 18.09
CA LYS A 199 17.66 7.84 17.78
C LYS A 199 19.11 8.25 17.55
N ASP A 200 20.00 7.98 18.50
CA ASP A 200 21.40 8.38 18.43
C ASP A 200 22.13 7.69 17.26
N GLU A 201 21.83 6.41 16.99
CA GLU A 201 22.41 5.67 15.87
C GLU A 201 21.94 6.16 14.48
N THR A 202 20.74 6.72 14.40
CA THR A 202 20.11 7.06 13.11
C THR A 202 20.07 8.56 12.83
N LYS A 203 20.32 9.40 13.84
CA LYS A 203 20.25 10.86 13.76
C LYS A 203 21.08 11.46 12.63
N GLU A 204 22.31 10.98 12.45
CA GLU A 204 23.20 11.46 11.37
C GLU A 204 22.68 11.12 9.96
N ASN A 205 21.77 10.14 9.85
CA ASN A 205 21.08 9.78 8.62
C ASN A 205 19.68 10.42 8.52
N GLY A 206 19.35 11.40 9.37
CA GLY A 206 18.05 12.07 9.42
C GLY A 206 17.02 11.35 10.32
N GLY A 207 17.15 10.04 10.51
CA GLY A 207 16.31 9.25 11.41
C GLY A 207 16.11 7.81 10.97
N LEU A 208 15.05 7.17 11.46
CA LEU A 208 14.78 5.75 11.24
C LEU A 208 14.27 5.51 9.82
N ILE A 209 14.96 4.65 9.08
CA ILE A 209 14.43 4.12 7.81
C ILE A 209 13.29 3.16 8.12
N TYR A 210 12.11 3.42 7.58
CA TYR A 210 10.92 2.59 7.75
C TYR A 210 10.14 2.40 6.44
N THR A 211 9.17 1.49 6.48
CA THR A 211 8.24 1.25 5.37
C THR A 211 6.82 1.62 5.78
N PRO A 212 6.25 2.73 5.27
CA PRO A 212 4.84 3.08 5.49
C PRO A 212 3.90 2.04 4.88
N GLY A 213 2.77 1.85 5.53
CA GLY A 213 1.88 0.73 5.31
C GLY A 213 0.72 0.99 4.38
N GLY A 214 0.43 2.25 4.06
CA GLY A 214 -0.67 2.64 3.18
C GLY A 214 -0.52 2.01 1.79
N GLY A 215 0.49 2.42 1.04
CA GLY A 215 0.82 1.85 -0.29
C GLY A 215 1.17 0.37 -0.26
N GLY A 216 1.37 -0.20 0.92
CA GLY A 216 1.61 -1.61 1.16
C GLY A 216 3.07 -2.04 0.96
N TYR A 217 3.35 -3.25 1.43
CA TYR A 217 4.67 -3.86 1.41
C TYR A 217 4.60 -5.39 1.36
N ALA A 218 5.58 -5.99 0.70
CA ALA A 218 5.80 -7.42 0.68
C ALA A 218 6.86 -7.83 1.71
N MET A 219 6.67 -8.96 2.37
CA MET A 219 7.63 -9.55 3.29
C MET A 219 7.73 -11.05 3.09
N ASN A 220 8.90 -11.62 3.39
CA ASN A 220 9.09 -13.07 3.37
C ASN A 220 8.78 -13.70 4.74
N TRP A 221 8.71 -15.02 4.78
CA TRP A 221 8.41 -15.76 6.01
C TRP A 221 9.47 -15.62 7.10
N ALA A 222 10.75 -15.45 6.74
CA ALA A 222 11.80 -15.16 7.71
C ALA A 222 11.54 -13.83 8.42
N TYR A 223 11.07 -12.81 7.71
CA TYR A 223 10.66 -11.53 8.30
C TYR A 223 9.46 -11.70 9.23
N LEU A 224 8.38 -12.33 8.74
CA LEU A 224 7.15 -12.50 9.52
C LEU A 224 7.39 -13.27 10.83
N LYS A 225 8.12 -14.40 10.76
CA LYS A 225 8.47 -15.22 11.94
C LYS A 225 9.39 -14.49 12.91
N LYS A 226 10.36 -13.72 12.40
CA LYS A 226 11.28 -12.94 13.23
C LYS A 226 10.57 -11.80 13.96
N LEU A 227 9.65 -11.12 13.27
CA LEU A 227 8.80 -10.09 13.83
C LEU A 227 7.91 -10.66 14.94
N GLU A 228 7.21 -11.76 14.68
CA GLU A 228 6.36 -12.43 15.67
C GLU A 228 7.12 -12.79 16.95
N ALA A 229 8.29 -13.43 16.80
CA ALA A 229 9.12 -13.84 17.92
C ALA A 229 9.67 -12.66 18.74
N SER A 230 9.68 -11.45 18.17
CA SER A 230 10.23 -10.25 18.81
C SER A 230 9.20 -9.42 19.56
N PHE A 231 7.91 -9.69 19.42
CA PHE A 231 6.87 -8.84 19.99
C PHE A 231 7.05 -8.62 21.50
N ASN A 232 7.30 -9.66 22.29
CA ASN A 232 7.43 -9.48 23.73
C ASN A 232 8.77 -8.87 24.18
N GLU A 233 9.67 -8.51 23.26
CA GLU A 233 10.89 -7.79 23.59
C GLU A 233 10.58 -6.34 24.01
N PRO A 234 11.22 -5.81 25.07
CA PRO A 234 10.95 -4.44 25.54
C PRO A 234 11.14 -3.37 24.45
N PHE A 235 12.11 -3.56 23.56
CA PHE A 235 12.36 -2.64 22.46
C PHE A 235 11.31 -2.68 21.33
N CYS A 236 10.34 -3.58 21.39
CA CYS A 236 9.22 -3.63 20.44
C CYS A 236 7.93 -3.01 20.99
N PHE A 237 8.00 -2.29 22.12
CA PHE A 237 6.90 -1.47 22.65
C PHE A 237 5.57 -2.22 22.84
N PRO A 238 5.53 -3.34 23.59
CA PRO A 238 4.32 -4.15 23.77
C PRO A 238 3.09 -3.39 24.26
N ASN A 239 3.30 -2.36 25.07
CA ASN A 239 2.24 -1.68 25.79
C ASN A 239 2.07 -0.21 25.38
N ASP A 240 2.90 0.31 24.45
CA ASP A 240 2.83 1.72 24.06
C ASP A 240 1.93 1.94 22.84
N VAL A 241 1.40 3.16 22.74
CA VAL A 241 0.59 3.61 21.62
C VAL A 241 1.52 4.28 20.60
N VAL A 242 2.00 3.49 19.65
CA VAL A 242 2.89 3.93 18.57
C VAL A 242 2.28 3.61 17.20
N GLY A 243 2.71 4.33 16.17
CA GLY A 243 2.34 4.01 14.78
C GLY A 243 2.93 2.66 14.37
N ASP A 244 2.11 1.78 13.80
CA ASP A 244 2.52 0.41 13.44
C ASP A 244 3.65 0.41 12.42
N ASP A 245 3.54 1.21 11.37
CA ASP A 245 4.47 1.21 10.24
C ASP A 245 5.94 1.42 10.65
N TRP A 246 6.20 2.44 11.46
CA TRP A 246 7.55 2.71 11.93
C TRP A 246 7.94 1.81 13.11
N ALA A 247 7.00 1.41 13.98
CA ALA A 247 7.29 0.50 15.09
C ALA A 247 7.76 -0.88 14.60
N ILE A 248 7.19 -1.39 13.51
CA ILE A 248 7.65 -2.62 12.83
C ILE A 248 9.12 -2.48 12.44
N SER A 249 9.47 -1.39 11.76
CA SER A 249 10.82 -1.16 11.26
C SER A 249 11.82 -0.88 12.40
N PHE A 250 11.36 -0.20 13.45
CA PHE A 250 12.11 0.03 14.68
C PHE A 250 12.47 -1.30 15.34
N CYS A 251 11.47 -2.14 15.59
CA CYS A 251 11.63 -3.46 16.21
C CYS A 251 12.58 -4.35 15.38
N MET A 252 12.42 -4.37 14.06
CA MET A 252 13.25 -5.18 13.16
C MET A 252 14.69 -4.66 13.02
N ARG A 253 14.90 -3.35 13.21
CA ARG A 253 16.24 -2.74 13.23
C ARG A 253 17.11 -3.29 14.35
N HIS A 254 16.54 -3.65 15.51
CA HIS A 254 17.29 -4.29 16.60
C HIS A 254 17.92 -5.63 16.19
N PHE A 255 17.44 -6.24 15.10
CA PHE A 255 18.00 -7.45 14.51
C PHE A 255 18.84 -7.19 13.25
N GLY A 256 19.17 -5.93 12.97
CA GLY A 256 19.92 -5.53 11.77
C GLY A 256 19.11 -5.59 10.47
N VAL A 257 17.78 -5.71 10.55
CA VAL A 257 16.91 -5.78 9.37
C VAL A 257 16.43 -4.38 9.03
N ILE A 258 16.78 -3.89 7.84
CA ILE A 258 16.46 -2.55 7.35
C ILE A 258 15.70 -2.70 6.02
N PRO A 259 14.64 -1.91 5.76
CA PRO A 259 13.94 -1.95 4.48
C PRO A 259 14.85 -1.75 3.27
N LEU A 260 14.67 -2.59 2.25
CA LEU A 260 15.45 -2.49 1.01
C LEU A 260 14.95 -1.35 0.12
N ASP A 261 15.87 -0.72 -0.62
CA ASP A 261 15.50 0.24 -1.66
C ASP A 261 14.87 -0.50 -2.85
N THR A 262 13.58 -0.24 -3.06
CA THR A 262 12.75 -0.82 -4.12
C THR A 262 12.56 0.10 -5.33
N ARG A 263 13.23 1.26 -5.37
CA ARG A 263 13.21 2.11 -6.57
C ARG A 263 13.91 1.44 -7.74
N ASP A 264 13.59 1.87 -8.95
CA ASP A 264 14.28 1.39 -10.14
C ASP A 264 15.68 2.05 -10.29
N GLU A 265 16.37 1.73 -11.38
CA GLU A 265 17.71 2.25 -11.67
C GLU A 265 17.73 3.78 -11.87
N GLU A 266 16.59 4.36 -12.29
CA GLU A 266 16.37 5.80 -12.43
C GLU A 266 15.86 6.46 -11.13
N LYS A 267 15.84 5.71 -10.02
CA LYS A 267 15.35 6.16 -8.71
C LYS A 267 13.86 6.49 -8.69
N ARG A 268 13.05 5.91 -9.58
CA ARG A 268 11.60 6.07 -9.60
C ARG A 268 10.92 5.05 -8.68
N GLU A 269 9.78 5.42 -8.13
CA GLU A 269 9.11 4.62 -7.11
C GLU A 269 8.28 3.48 -7.71
N ARG A 270 8.25 2.35 -6.99
CA ARG A 270 7.35 1.22 -7.30
C ARG A 270 6.17 1.13 -6.36
N PHE A 271 6.37 1.45 -5.09
CA PHE A 271 5.33 1.46 -4.07
C PHE A 271 5.04 2.91 -3.73
N HIS A 272 3.83 3.36 -3.97
CA HIS A 272 3.45 4.77 -3.86
C HIS A 272 2.56 5.00 -2.65
N GLN A 273 2.92 5.95 -1.79
CA GLN A 273 2.15 6.32 -0.59
C GLN A 273 1.04 7.33 -0.84
N TYR A 274 0.84 7.71 -2.10
CA TYR A 274 -0.18 8.66 -2.52
C TYR A 274 -0.87 8.16 -3.78
N ASP A 275 -1.97 8.81 -4.14
CA ASP A 275 -2.65 8.54 -5.40
C ASP A 275 -1.82 9.06 -6.59
N PRO A 276 -2.03 8.55 -7.82
CA PRO A 276 -1.23 8.93 -8.97
C PRO A 276 -1.23 10.42 -9.33
N ASN A 277 -2.28 11.17 -9.02
CA ASN A 277 -2.28 12.61 -9.27
C ASN A 277 -1.29 13.30 -8.33
N ASP A 278 -1.33 12.95 -7.05
CA ASP A 278 -0.41 13.50 -6.06
C ASP A 278 1.04 13.11 -6.36
N VAL A 279 1.29 11.83 -6.66
CA VAL A 279 2.62 11.34 -7.06
C VAL A 279 3.15 12.08 -8.30
N TYR A 280 2.29 12.38 -9.27
CA TYR A 280 2.69 13.12 -10.47
C TYR A 280 2.93 14.61 -10.22
N THR A 281 2.07 15.26 -9.43
CA THR A 281 1.98 16.74 -9.39
C THR A 281 2.56 17.39 -8.14
N ARG A 282 2.52 16.72 -6.99
CA ARG A 282 2.95 17.33 -5.72
C ARG A 282 4.45 17.26 -5.59
N SER A 283 5.11 18.40 -5.79
CA SER A 283 6.52 18.54 -5.48
C SER A 283 6.81 18.05 -4.07
N HIS A 284 7.92 17.34 -3.89
CA HIS A 284 8.45 17.05 -2.58
C HIS A 284 8.62 18.34 -1.77
N ASP A 285 8.05 18.36 -0.57
CA ASP A 285 8.16 19.47 0.36
C ASP A 285 8.74 18.94 1.67
N GLU A 286 10.01 19.28 1.91
CA GLU A 286 10.76 18.93 3.12
C GLU A 286 10.14 19.61 4.37
N GLU A 287 9.28 20.61 4.19
CA GLU A 287 8.52 21.28 5.25
C GLU A 287 7.02 21.02 5.13
N ALA A 288 6.59 19.89 4.55
CA ALA A 288 5.17 19.57 4.45
C ALA A 288 4.50 19.43 5.82
N TYR A 289 3.83 20.49 6.29
CA TYR A 289 2.89 20.47 7.41
C TYR A 289 1.67 21.35 7.12
N ASP A 290 0.57 21.20 7.85
CA ASP A 290 -0.56 22.12 7.82
C ASP A 290 -0.16 23.46 8.42
N HIS A 291 0.43 24.33 7.58
CA HIS A 291 0.85 25.69 7.95
C HIS A 291 -0.30 26.58 8.46
N LYS A 292 -1.57 26.16 8.33
CA LYS A 292 -2.72 26.89 8.87
C LYS A 292 -2.96 26.57 10.34
N ILE A 293 -2.58 25.37 10.77
CA ILE A 293 -2.80 24.86 12.13
C ILE A 293 -1.50 24.93 12.94
N PHE A 294 -0.36 24.70 12.31
CA PHE A 294 0.94 24.56 12.97
C PHE A 294 1.95 25.60 12.45
N THR A 295 2.89 25.99 13.30
CA THR A 295 3.93 26.98 12.95
C THR A 295 5.30 26.37 12.68
N SER A 296 5.44 25.05 12.84
CA SER A 296 6.65 24.32 12.45
C SER A 296 6.35 22.82 12.27
N ILE A 297 7.19 22.13 11.50
CA ILE A 297 7.21 20.66 11.37
C ILE A 297 7.25 19.91 12.70
N TYR A 298 7.70 20.54 13.80
CA TYR A 298 7.78 19.90 15.11
C TYR A 298 6.43 19.82 15.84
N GLN A 299 5.39 20.47 15.33
CA GLN A 299 4.07 20.53 15.96
C GLN A 299 3.02 19.62 15.28
N GLU A 300 3.26 19.20 14.04
CA GLU A 300 2.40 18.26 13.33
C GLU A 300 3.00 16.86 13.27
N ASN A 301 2.13 15.85 13.23
CA ASN A 301 2.48 14.49 12.81
C ASN A 301 3.01 14.47 11.36
N ASN A 302 4.32 14.71 11.19
CA ASN A 302 4.99 14.74 9.89
C ASN A 302 5.69 13.42 9.55
N TRP A 303 5.04 12.29 9.88
CA TRP A 303 5.55 10.96 9.58
C TRP A 303 5.56 10.67 8.07
N PHE A 304 4.79 11.42 7.27
CA PHE A 304 4.57 11.19 5.84
C PHE A 304 5.46 12.01 4.90
N SER A 305 6.31 12.91 5.42
CA SER A 305 7.30 13.62 4.59
C SER A 305 8.65 12.92 4.69
N ASP A 306 9.19 12.51 3.55
CA ASP A 306 10.56 11.99 3.48
C ASP A 306 11.57 13.13 3.55
N HIS A 307 12.02 13.50 4.74
CA HIS A 307 12.92 14.64 4.89
C HIS A 307 14.38 14.33 4.48
N ASN A 308 14.71 13.08 4.17
CA ASN A 308 16.09 12.73 3.86
C ASN A 308 16.25 11.51 2.94
N GLY A 309 16.74 11.77 1.73
CA GLY A 309 17.56 10.81 0.99
C GLY A 309 16.82 9.71 0.22
N ILE A 310 15.51 9.80 0.00
CA ILE A 310 14.77 8.80 -0.82
C ILE A 310 14.35 9.38 -2.17
N GLY A 311 14.70 10.64 -2.43
CA GLY A 311 14.79 11.19 -3.78
C GLY A 311 13.45 11.09 -4.50
N TRP A 312 12.41 11.61 -3.85
CA TRP A 312 11.09 11.77 -4.43
C TRP A 312 11.19 12.48 -5.79
N GLN A 313 10.54 11.91 -6.79
CA GLN A 313 10.48 12.46 -8.14
C GLN A 313 9.02 12.71 -8.52
N ASN A 314 8.79 13.71 -9.38
CA ASN A 314 7.47 14.07 -9.89
C ASN A 314 7.47 14.09 -11.42
N GLY A 315 6.30 14.36 -12.00
CA GLY A 315 6.08 14.39 -13.44
C GLY A 315 6.45 13.05 -14.09
N ASP A 316 7.11 13.11 -15.24
CA ASP A 316 7.49 11.93 -16.04
C ASP A 316 8.49 10.98 -15.34
N LYS A 317 9.03 11.38 -14.18
CA LYS A 317 9.94 10.57 -13.38
C LYS A 317 9.35 10.09 -12.06
N CYS A 318 8.08 10.37 -11.78
CA CYS A 318 7.47 9.96 -10.52
C CYS A 318 7.49 8.45 -10.30
N CYS A 319 7.28 7.71 -11.39
CA CYS A 319 6.72 6.40 -11.33
C CYS A 319 7.56 5.46 -12.18
N ALA A 320 8.03 4.37 -11.57
CA ALA A 320 8.71 3.34 -12.34
C ALA A 320 7.71 2.69 -13.31
N PRO A 321 8.12 2.31 -14.54
CA PRO A 321 7.24 1.62 -15.48
C PRO A 321 6.67 0.31 -14.94
N ASP A 322 7.34 -0.31 -13.98
CA ASP A 322 6.92 -1.52 -13.26
C ASP A 322 6.35 -1.19 -11.86
N SER A 323 5.69 -0.03 -11.70
CA SER A 323 5.04 0.37 -10.45
C SER A 323 4.05 -0.68 -9.95
N ILE A 324 4.07 -0.94 -8.65
CA ILE A 324 3.38 -2.04 -7.98
C ILE A 324 2.07 -1.58 -7.35
N SER A 325 2.06 -0.47 -6.62
CA SER A 325 0.88 -0.06 -5.85
C SER A 325 0.75 1.44 -5.68
N CYS A 326 -0.50 1.91 -5.56
CA CYS A 326 -0.82 3.29 -5.23
C CYS A 326 -1.82 3.34 -4.08
N HIS A 327 -1.54 4.18 -3.08
CA HIS A 327 -2.43 4.45 -1.97
C HIS A 327 -3.52 5.48 -2.32
N TYR A 328 -4.49 5.67 -1.43
CA TYR A 328 -5.66 6.56 -1.60
C TYR A 328 -6.52 6.32 -2.86
N VAL A 329 -6.41 5.16 -3.49
CA VAL A 329 -7.26 4.73 -4.60
C VAL A 329 -8.53 4.11 -4.03
N LYS A 330 -9.53 4.94 -3.72
CA LYS A 330 -10.84 4.53 -3.17
C LYS A 330 -11.86 4.30 -4.29
N PRO A 331 -12.87 3.44 -4.12
CA PRO A 331 -13.97 3.34 -5.09
C PRO A 331 -14.66 4.70 -5.29
N PRO A 332 -15.08 5.05 -6.52
CA PRO A 332 -15.08 4.22 -7.73
C PRO A 332 -13.74 4.19 -8.50
N LEU A 333 -12.69 4.86 -8.01
CA LEU A 333 -11.41 4.98 -8.70
C LEU A 333 -10.72 3.63 -8.90
N MET A 334 -10.86 2.69 -7.95
CA MET A 334 -10.33 1.32 -8.09
C MET A 334 -10.85 0.63 -9.35
N GLU A 335 -12.15 0.72 -9.63
CA GLU A 335 -12.73 0.13 -10.83
C GLU A 335 -12.22 0.80 -12.10
N LEU A 336 -12.07 2.13 -12.09
CA LEU A 336 -11.52 2.87 -13.23
C LEU A 336 -10.05 2.52 -13.51
N PHE A 337 -9.25 2.36 -12.46
CA PHE A 337 -7.85 1.89 -12.59
C PHE A 337 -7.80 0.50 -13.19
N TYR A 338 -8.68 -0.38 -12.71
CA TYR A 338 -8.76 -1.73 -13.23
C TYR A 338 -9.17 -1.73 -14.72
N GLU A 339 -10.14 -0.93 -15.10
CA GLU A 339 -10.59 -0.79 -16.48
C GLU A 339 -9.49 -0.20 -17.38
N PHE A 340 -8.71 0.76 -16.89
CA PHE A 340 -7.60 1.35 -17.62
C PHE A 340 -6.51 0.31 -17.95
N TYR A 341 -6.09 -0.48 -16.97
CA TYR A 341 -5.00 -1.45 -17.14
C TYR A 341 -5.43 -2.80 -17.74
N TYR A 342 -6.70 -3.19 -17.58
CA TYR A 342 -7.17 -4.53 -17.93
C TYR A 342 -8.45 -4.56 -18.78
N GLY A 343 -9.01 -3.41 -19.15
CA GLY A 343 -10.17 -3.32 -20.03
C GLY A 343 -9.82 -3.69 -21.48
N GLU A 344 -10.85 -3.88 -22.30
CA GLU A 344 -10.72 -4.33 -23.70
C GLU A 344 -9.85 -3.41 -24.58
N ASN A 345 -9.67 -2.14 -24.18
CA ASN A 345 -8.87 -1.15 -24.87
C ASN A 345 -7.41 -1.04 -24.38
N ALA A 346 -7.03 -1.71 -23.28
CA ALA A 346 -5.70 -1.58 -22.68
C ALA A 346 -4.56 -2.00 -23.64
N THR A 347 -4.86 -2.87 -24.61
CA THR A 347 -3.90 -3.32 -25.63
C THR A 347 -3.70 -2.34 -26.81
N VAL A 348 -4.53 -1.30 -26.96
CA VAL A 348 -4.52 -0.43 -28.16
C VAL A 348 -3.77 0.90 -27.91
N GLU A 349 -3.82 1.46 -26.70
CA GLU A 349 -3.15 2.75 -26.42
C GLU A 349 -1.68 2.59 -25.97
N MET A 350 -1.29 1.43 -25.42
CA MET A 350 0.09 1.16 -24.96
C MET A 350 1.07 0.83 -26.09
N SER A 351 0.64 0.87 -27.35
CA SER A 351 1.44 0.50 -28.54
C SER A 351 1.75 1.68 -29.48
N SER A 352 1.45 2.92 -29.08
CA SER A 352 1.84 4.09 -29.89
C SER A 352 3.20 4.62 -29.41
N PRO A 353 4.22 4.71 -30.29
CA PRO A 353 5.60 5.04 -29.95
C PRO A 353 5.80 6.50 -29.49
#